data_AF-A0A7X6UKS9-F1
#
_entry.id   AF-A0A7X6UKS9-F1
#
_cell.length_a   1.000
_cell.length_b   1.000
_cell.length_c   1.000
_cell.angle_alpha   90.00
_cell.angle_beta   90.00
_cell.angle_gamma   90.00
#
_symmetry.space_group_name_H-M   'P 1'
#
loop_
_entity.id
_entity.type
_entity.pdbx_description
1 polymer ?
#
loop_
_entity_poly.entity_id
_entity_poly.type
_entity_poly.pdbx_seq_one_letter_code
_entity_poly.pdbx_strand_id
1 'polypeptide(L)'
;MTKYREILRLHSLGFSQQNIAYSSNVSKKTVNRVINRAKELNISWPLDDNQTDAVLEQILFPKSKANTAKKIPDFAYIRKELLKNGVSKKLLWTEYMEDCRLNNEQPLMYSQFCYYIQQDEQKRRATMHIARKPGEQVEVDWAGDPAQIIDPDTGEIIAASIFVGVMTYSQYAYVEAFINEKQQAWITAHIHMYQYFGGVAKILVSDNCKTAVIRNGGWYNQQVNTTYYEMAEHYGTAIIPARVRKPKDKPNVEGSVGNISTWITAALRNEQFFSLYELNKAIREKLEAFNVRLFQKKEGSRISLFLAEEQPLLAPLPATPYELAAWKKATVQFNYHISVDRMLYSVPCEYIKRKVDVRITETTIEVFFNHNRLCSHARLHGRPGQYSTIVEHMPEDHQKYLEWNGDRFRKWADKIGINTYQAVDAILTSQRVEQQSYKSCMGLLKLADKYSAERLEAACKKALSYTAAPSYKSIKNILTAGKDGPITDQSQAPESTTNKYGITRGAGYYGR
;
A
#
# COMPACT_ATOMS: atom_id res chain seq x y z
N MET A 1 -24.09 15.80 54.22
CA MET A 1 -22.82 16.38 54.68
C MET A 1 -23.12 17.79 55.19
N THR A 2 -22.60 18.19 56.35
CA THR A 2 -22.93 19.49 56.96
C THR A 2 -22.27 20.63 56.17
N LYS A 3 -23.06 21.65 55.79
CA LYS A 3 -22.57 22.82 55.02
C LYS A 3 -22.05 23.91 55.98
N TYR A 4 -20.85 23.72 56.53
CA TYR A 4 -20.27 24.61 57.54
C TYR A 4 -20.09 26.05 57.07
N ARG A 5 -19.63 26.26 55.82
CA ARG A 5 -19.48 27.58 55.19
C ARG A 5 -20.81 28.33 55.10
N GLU A 6 -21.86 27.63 54.65
CA GLU A 6 -23.18 28.23 54.47
C GLU A 6 -23.83 28.59 55.82
N ILE A 7 -23.63 27.76 56.85
CA ILE A 7 -24.09 28.06 58.22
C ILE A 7 -23.43 29.34 58.75
N LEU A 8 -22.11 29.50 58.55
CA LEU A 8 -21.37 30.67 59.03
C LEU A 8 -21.70 31.94 58.23
N ARG A 9 -21.92 31.82 56.91
CA ARG A 9 -22.38 32.91 56.04
C ARG A 9 -23.78 33.39 56.43
N LEU A 10 -24.75 32.48 56.58
CA LEU A 10 -26.12 32.88 56.92
C LEU A 10 -26.21 33.46 58.36
N HIS A 11 -25.34 32.99 59.27
CA HIS A 11 -25.23 33.58 60.60
C HIS A 11 -24.64 35.00 60.57
N SER A 12 -23.62 35.27 59.74
CA SER A 12 -23.06 36.63 59.62
C SER A 12 -24.02 37.62 58.96
N LEU A 13 -24.96 37.13 58.13
CA LEU A 13 -26.06 37.90 57.54
C LEU A 13 -27.24 38.13 58.50
N GLY A 14 -27.17 37.63 59.75
CA GLY A 14 -28.17 37.90 60.78
C GLY A 14 -29.43 37.02 60.73
N PHE A 15 -29.44 35.92 59.95
CA PHE A 15 -30.59 35.01 59.91
C PHE A 15 -30.77 34.24 61.22
N SER A 16 -32.02 33.95 61.59
CA SER A 16 -32.33 33.12 62.75
C SER A 16 -31.81 31.69 62.57
N GLN A 17 -31.37 31.06 63.65
CA GLN A 17 -30.85 29.68 63.60
C GLN A 17 -31.85 28.67 63.02
N GLN A 18 -33.15 28.95 63.12
CA GLN A 18 -34.22 28.12 62.56
C GLN A 18 -34.28 28.23 61.03
N ASN A 19 -34.12 29.45 60.50
CA ASN A 19 -34.04 29.69 59.05
C ASN A 19 -32.75 29.10 58.47
N ILE A 20 -31.63 29.20 59.19
CA ILE A 20 -30.35 28.59 58.79
C ILE A 20 -30.48 27.07 58.73
N ALA A 21 -31.11 26.46 59.75
CA ALA A 21 -31.36 25.02 59.79
C ALA A 21 -32.19 24.53 58.60
N TYR A 22 -33.26 25.27 58.25
CA TYR A 22 -34.10 24.98 57.08
C TYR A 22 -33.31 25.13 55.77
N SER A 23 -32.59 26.24 55.59
CA SER A 23 -31.82 26.53 54.37
C SER A 23 -30.63 25.58 54.16
N SER A 24 -29.98 25.16 55.23
CA SER A 24 -28.81 24.26 55.18
C SER A 24 -29.17 22.78 55.29
N ASN A 25 -30.45 22.45 55.46
CA ASN A 25 -30.99 21.11 55.65
C ASN A 25 -30.29 20.33 56.78
N VAL A 26 -30.11 20.97 57.94
CA VAL A 26 -29.45 20.41 59.14
C VAL A 26 -30.26 20.72 60.40
N SER A 27 -30.07 19.93 61.46
CA SER A 27 -30.76 20.20 62.72
C SER A 27 -30.34 21.54 63.34
N LYS A 28 -31.28 22.23 64.02
CA LYS A 28 -30.99 23.45 64.80
C LYS A 28 -29.88 23.22 65.83
N LYS A 29 -29.81 22.02 66.41
CA LYS A 29 -28.74 21.62 67.34
C LYS A 29 -27.36 21.62 66.66
N THR A 30 -27.29 21.15 65.42
CA THR A 30 -26.05 21.18 64.61
C THR A 30 -25.64 22.62 64.28
N VAL A 31 -26.58 23.47 63.87
CA VAL A 31 -26.34 24.90 63.60
C VAL A 31 -25.78 25.60 64.84
N ASN A 32 -26.41 25.41 65.99
CA ASN A 32 -25.95 25.97 67.26
C ASN A 32 -24.54 25.50 67.62
N ARG A 33 -24.29 24.19 67.49
CA ARG A 33 -22.98 23.59 67.76
C ARG A 33 -21.88 24.16 66.88
N VAL A 34 -22.16 24.39 65.59
CA VAL A 34 -21.21 24.99 64.65
C VAL A 34 -20.92 26.45 64.98
N ILE A 35 -21.96 27.26 65.23
CA ILE A 35 -21.81 28.69 65.55
C ILE A 35 -21.03 28.87 66.84
N ASN A 36 -21.37 28.13 67.90
CA ASN A 36 -20.67 28.25 69.18
C ASN A 36 -19.20 27.83 69.05
N ARG A 37 -18.96 26.72 68.35
CA ARG A 37 -17.59 26.24 68.14
C ARG A 37 -16.75 27.18 67.26
N ALA A 38 -17.36 27.83 66.29
CA ALA A 38 -16.71 28.85 65.47
C ALA A 38 -16.40 30.11 66.29
N LYS A 39 -17.30 30.54 67.17
CA LYS A 39 -17.04 31.64 68.13
C LYS A 39 -15.87 31.32 69.07
N GLU A 40 -15.84 30.11 69.63
CA GLU A 40 -14.74 29.65 70.49
C GLU A 40 -13.37 29.67 69.79
N LEU A 41 -13.35 29.36 68.51
CA LEU A 41 -12.14 29.31 67.69
C LEU A 41 -11.86 30.62 66.92
N ASN A 42 -12.64 31.68 67.20
CA ASN A 42 -12.57 32.98 66.52
C ASN A 42 -12.66 32.90 64.98
N ILE A 43 -13.41 31.92 64.47
CA ILE A 43 -13.68 31.76 63.04
C ILE A 43 -14.93 32.55 62.70
N SER A 44 -14.78 33.55 61.84
CA SER A 44 -15.88 34.41 61.39
C SER A 44 -15.91 34.47 59.86
N TRP A 45 -17.08 34.85 59.33
CA TRP A 45 -17.24 35.11 57.90
C TRP A 45 -16.79 36.55 57.58
N PRO A 46 -16.13 36.84 56.45
CA PRO A 46 -15.81 35.94 55.33
C PRO A 46 -14.69 34.95 55.64
N LEU A 47 -14.83 33.73 55.12
CA LEU A 47 -13.84 32.67 55.24
C LEU A 47 -12.87 32.72 54.06
N ASP A 48 -11.61 32.33 54.29
CA ASP A 48 -10.63 32.22 53.21
C ASP A 48 -11.03 31.15 52.18
N ASP A 49 -10.53 31.28 50.95
CA ASP A 49 -10.80 30.34 49.86
C ASP A 49 -10.36 28.91 50.19
N ASN A 50 -9.35 28.75 51.05
CA ASN A 50 -8.83 27.46 51.48
C ASN A 50 -9.68 26.78 52.59
N GLN A 51 -10.63 27.49 53.21
CA GLN A 51 -11.47 26.99 54.30
C GLN A 51 -12.72 26.26 53.77
N THR A 52 -12.52 25.15 53.08
CA THR A 52 -13.62 24.28 52.59
C THR A 52 -14.39 23.65 53.75
N ASP A 53 -15.61 23.15 53.51
CA ASP A 53 -16.42 22.46 54.53
C ASP A 53 -15.68 21.29 55.20
N ALA A 54 -14.82 20.58 54.46
CA ALA A 54 -14.01 19.48 54.99
C ALA A 54 -12.91 19.98 55.94
N VAL A 55 -12.30 21.12 55.63
CA VAL A 55 -11.28 21.76 56.47
C VAL A 55 -11.93 22.31 57.74
N LEU A 56 -13.09 22.96 57.62
CA LEU A 56 -13.86 23.45 58.77
C LEU A 56 -14.35 22.32 59.66
N GLU A 57 -14.75 21.16 59.10
CA GLU A 57 -15.09 19.98 59.91
C GLU A 57 -13.91 19.56 60.79
N GLN A 58 -12.69 19.53 60.23
CA GLN A 58 -11.48 19.15 60.97
C GLN A 58 -11.07 20.18 62.03
N ILE A 59 -11.21 21.48 61.73
CA ILE A 59 -10.86 22.56 62.66
C ILE A 59 -11.87 22.64 63.81
N LEU A 60 -13.17 22.62 63.49
CA LEU A 60 -14.24 22.75 64.48
C LEU A 60 -14.39 21.46 65.32
N PHE A 61 -14.27 20.29 64.68
CA PHE A 61 -14.50 18.98 65.29
C PHE A 61 -13.36 17.99 64.93
N PRO A 62 -12.15 18.20 65.48
CA PRO A 62 -11.03 17.29 65.23
C PRO A 62 -11.39 15.88 65.73
N LYS A 63 -11.48 14.91 64.82
CA LYS A 63 -11.65 13.50 65.17
C LYS A 63 -10.37 13.04 65.84
N SER A 64 -10.43 12.55 67.08
CA SER A 64 -9.26 11.94 67.71
C SER A 64 -8.85 10.75 66.84
N LYS A 65 -7.66 10.84 66.23
CA LYS A 65 -7.10 9.70 65.50
C LYS A 65 -6.74 8.66 66.55
N ALA A 66 -7.52 7.58 66.63
CA ALA A 66 -7.07 6.39 67.33
C ALA A 66 -5.74 5.96 66.70
N ASN A 67 -4.67 6.00 67.49
CA ASN A 67 -3.33 5.55 67.10
C ASN A 67 -3.34 4.02 66.95
N THR A 68 -3.71 3.54 65.78
CA THR A 68 -3.31 2.22 65.30
C THR A 68 -2.55 2.43 64.00
N ALA A 69 -1.29 2.87 64.12
CA ALA A 69 -0.37 3.01 62.99
C ALA A 69 0.06 1.62 62.51
N LYS A 70 -0.84 0.93 61.81
CA LYS A 70 -0.52 -0.33 61.11
C LYS A 70 0.43 -0.03 59.95
N LYS A 71 1.39 -0.91 59.68
CA LYS A 71 2.38 -0.74 58.60
C LYS A 71 1.66 -0.67 57.26
N ILE A 72 1.93 0.36 56.45
CA ILE A 72 1.41 0.43 55.08
C ILE A 72 2.29 -0.46 54.19
N PRO A 73 1.72 -1.32 53.31
CA PRO A 73 2.50 -2.20 52.45
C PRO A 73 3.31 -1.41 51.42
N ASP A 74 4.47 -1.93 51.02
CA ASP A 74 5.23 -1.37 49.89
C ASP A 74 4.53 -1.70 48.56
N PHE A 75 3.76 -0.74 48.06
CA PHE A 75 3.02 -0.87 46.81
C PHE A 75 3.93 -1.00 45.57
N ALA A 76 5.18 -0.54 45.62
CA ALA A 76 6.12 -0.66 44.50
C ALA A 76 6.66 -2.09 44.38
N TYR A 77 7.04 -2.70 45.51
CA TYR A 77 7.43 -4.10 45.59
C TYR A 77 6.30 -5.03 45.16
N ILE A 78 5.12 -4.90 45.78
CA ILE A 78 3.94 -5.74 45.51
C ILE A 78 3.56 -5.72 44.03
N ARG A 79 3.61 -4.54 43.39
CA ARG A 79 3.34 -4.39 41.95
C ARG A 79 4.34 -5.14 41.09
N LYS A 80 5.63 -5.05 41.41
CA LYS A 80 6.70 -5.70 40.63
C LYS A 80 6.54 -7.21 40.67
N GLU A 81 6.18 -7.76 41.82
CA GLU A 81 6.01 -9.19 42.01
C GLU A 81 4.69 -9.73 41.41
N LEU A 82 3.58 -8.97 41.46
CA LEU A 82 2.32 -9.36 40.79
C LEU A 82 2.41 -9.47 39.26
N LEU A 83 3.47 -8.95 38.63
CA LEU A 83 3.71 -9.10 37.18
C LEU A 83 4.37 -10.44 36.83
N LYS A 84 4.85 -11.21 37.81
CA LYS A 84 5.47 -12.51 37.58
C LYS A 84 4.41 -13.61 37.56
N ASN A 85 4.57 -14.57 36.64
CA ASN A 85 3.67 -15.73 36.55
C ASN A 85 3.70 -16.55 37.85
N GLY A 86 2.52 -16.85 38.40
CA GLY A 86 2.35 -17.66 39.62
C GLY A 86 2.31 -16.88 40.94
N VAL A 87 2.51 -15.55 40.93
CA VAL A 87 2.44 -14.73 42.15
C VAL A 87 1.00 -14.27 42.41
N SER A 88 0.48 -14.57 43.61
CA SER A 88 -0.88 -14.17 44.02
C SER A 88 -0.86 -13.06 45.09
N LYS A 89 -1.94 -12.26 45.15
CA LYS A 89 -2.11 -11.25 46.21
C LYS A 89 -2.07 -11.85 47.63
N LYS A 90 -2.47 -13.12 47.77
CA LYS A 90 -2.43 -13.84 49.05
C LYS A 90 -1.00 -14.21 49.43
N LEU A 91 -0.18 -14.64 48.46
CA LEU A 91 1.24 -14.92 48.67
C LEU A 91 1.99 -13.67 49.16
N LEU A 92 1.80 -12.54 48.47
CA LEU A 92 2.45 -11.27 48.84
C LEU A 92 1.94 -10.70 50.17
N TRP A 93 0.71 -11.01 50.57
CA TRP A 93 0.22 -10.66 51.90
C TRP A 93 0.92 -11.48 52.99
N THR A 94 1.18 -12.76 52.76
CA THR A 94 1.96 -13.60 53.67
C THR A 94 3.38 -13.07 53.83
N GLU A 95 4.06 -12.74 52.73
CA GLU A 95 5.40 -12.11 52.75
C GLU A 95 5.39 -10.78 53.52
N TYR A 96 4.39 -9.94 53.30
CA TYR A 96 4.21 -8.68 54.04
C TYR A 96 3.97 -8.92 55.54
N MET A 97 3.23 -9.96 55.92
CA MET A 97 3.05 -10.30 57.34
C MET A 97 4.34 -10.79 57.99
N GLU A 98 5.13 -11.59 57.28
CA GLU A 98 6.44 -12.05 57.76
C GLU A 98 7.39 -10.87 57.97
N ASP A 99 7.44 -9.94 57.03
CA ASP A 99 8.23 -8.71 57.15
C ASP A 99 7.76 -7.82 58.32
N CYS A 100 6.45 -7.66 58.52
CA CYS A 100 5.92 -6.95 59.69
C CYS A 100 6.31 -7.66 61.00
N ARG A 101 6.31 -8.99 61.02
CA ARG A 101 6.69 -9.78 62.20
C ARG A 101 8.18 -9.63 62.53
N LEU A 102 9.06 -9.60 61.52
CA LEU A 102 10.50 -9.43 61.70
C LEU A 102 10.87 -8.03 62.22
N ASN A 103 10.07 -7.03 61.89
CA ASN A 103 10.31 -5.63 62.26
C ASN A 103 9.48 -5.15 63.47
N ASN A 104 8.78 -6.05 64.18
CA ASN A 104 7.88 -5.74 65.30
C ASN A 104 6.75 -4.72 64.96
N GLU A 105 6.24 -4.76 63.74
CA GLU A 105 5.17 -3.87 63.25
C GLU A 105 3.82 -4.60 63.19
N GLN A 106 2.71 -3.86 63.34
CA GLN A 106 1.37 -4.45 63.23
C GLN A 106 0.92 -4.56 61.76
N PRO A 107 0.64 -5.77 61.25
CA PRO A 107 0.21 -5.95 59.87
C PRO A 107 -1.27 -5.59 59.66
N LEU A 108 -1.60 -5.26 58.42
CA LEU A 108 -2.97 -5.17 57.94
C LEU A 108 -3.60 -6.55 57.73
N MET A 109 -4.90 -6.66 58.02
CA MET A 109 -5.68 -7.83 57.60
C MET A 109 -5.77 -7.92 56.07
N TYR A 110 -5.93 -9.12 55.52
CA TYR A 110 -5.93 -9.36 54.07
C TYR A 110 -6.91 -8.47 53.30
N SER A 111 -8.11 -8.22 53.83
CA SER A 111 -9.10 -7.33 53.22
C SER A 111 -8.62 -5.87 53.17
N GLN A 112 -7.98 -5.39 54.24
CA GLN A 112 -7.40 -4.05 54.30
C GLN A 112 -6.20 -3.93 53.36
N PHE A 113 -5.34 -4.96 53.29
CA PHE A 113 -4.23 -5.04 52.35
C PHE A 113 -4.70 -4.94 50.89
N CYS A 114 -5.71 -5.73 50.51
CA CYS A 114 -6.32 -5.66 49.18
C CYS A 114 -6.94 -4.29 48.88
N TYR A 115 -7.64 -3.70 49.86
CA TYR A 115 -8.25 -2.38 49.74
C TYR A 115 -7.24 -1.28 49.47
N TYR A 116 -6.12 -1.24 50.21
CA TYR A 116 -5.09 -0.23 50.00
C TYR A 116 -4.34 -0.40 48.67
N ILE A 117 -4.09 -1.64 48.24
CA ILE A 117 -3.56 -1.92 46.89
C ILE A 117 -4.53 -1.43 45.82
N GLN A 118 -5.84 -1.68 45.99
CA GLN A 118 -6.86 -1.22 45.05
C GLN A 118 -6.97 0.31 45.02
N GLN A 119 -6.89 0.99 46.15
CA GLN A 119 -6.86 2.45 46.20
C GLN A 119 -5.62 3.03 45.52
N ASP A 120 -4.45 2.43 45.74
CA ASP A 120 -3.21 2.82 45.08
C ASP A 120 -3.27 2.56 43.56
N GLU A 121 -3.86 1.43 43.15
CA GLU A 121 -4.18 1.16 41.74
C GLU A 121 -5.12 2.22 41.16
N GLN A 122 -6.19 2.61 41.87
CA GLN A 122 -7.14 3.64 41.43
C GLN A 122 -6.51 5.04 41.33
N LYS A 123 -5.70 5.45 42.30
CA LYS A 123 -4.96 6.73 42.25
C LYS A 123 -3.95 6.75 41.10
N ARG A 124 -3.29 5.62 40.82
CA ARG A 124 -2.39 5.44 39.67
C ARG A 124 -3.10 5.24 38.33
N ARG A 125 -4.43 5.09 38.31
CA ARG A 125 -5.27 5.15 37.10
C ARG A 125 -5.61 6.59 36.69
N ALA A 126 -5.04 7.60 37.36
CA ALA A 126 -5.05 8.96 36.85
C ALA A 126 -4.52 8.97 35.41
N THR A 127 -5.43 9.18 34.47
CA THR A 127 -5.15 9.28 33.04
C THR A 127 -5.22 10.74 32.67
N MET A 128 -4.22 11.22 31.93
CA MET A 128 -4.22 12.58 31.41
C MET A 128 -5.23 12.66 30.26
N HIS A 129 -6.17 13.61 30.33
CA HIS A 129 -7.00 13.93 29.17
C HIS A 129 -6.14 14.71 28.17
N ILE A 130 -5.69 14.04 27.11
CA ILE A 130 -4.99 14.70 26.01
C ILE A 130 -6.07 15.30 25.11
N ALA A 131 -6.16 16.63 25.09
CA ALA A 131 -7.02 17.34 24.15
C ALA A 131 -6.47 17.12 22.72
N ARG A 132 -7.21 16.38 21.90
CA ARG A 132 -6.89 16.13 20.49
C ARG A 132 -7.43 17.28 19.67
N LYS A 133 -6.66 17.82 18.71
CA LYS A 133 -7.16 18.88 17.83
C LYS A 133 -7.90 18.26 16.63
N PRO A 134 -8.97 18.90 16.15
CA PRO A 134 -9.67 18.44 14.95
C PRO A 134 -8.74 18.40 13.72
N GLY A 135 -8.80 17.31 12.94
CA GLY A 135 -8.04 17.13 11.69
C GLY A 135 -6.52 16.95 11.86
N GLU A 136 -6.00 16.94 13.09
CA GLU A 136 -4.56 16.88 13.35
C GLU A 136 -4.00 15.47 13.20
N GLN A 137 -4.75 14.46 13.62
CA GLN A 137 -4.23 13.11 13.82
C GLN A 137 -5.20 12.00 13.40
N VAL A 138 -4.66 11.01 12.69
CA VAL A 138 -5.28 9.71 12.42
C VAL A 138 -4.47 8.60 13.08
N GLU A 139 -5.15 7.62 13.68
CA GLU A 139 -4.55 6.40 14.21
C GLU A 139 -4.92 5.21 13.31
N VAL A 140 -3.93 4.39 12.93
CA VAL A 140 -4.11 3.24 12.05
C VAL A 140 -3.51 1.97 12.64
N ASP A 141 -4.17 0.83 12.44
CA ASP A 141 -3.65 -0.48 12.82
C ASP A 141 -4.28 -1.62 12.01
N TRP A 142 -3.68 -2.81 12.09
CA TRP A 142 -4.35 -4.06 11.73
C TRP A 142 -5.14 -4.56 12.93
N ALA A 143 -6.38 -5.02 12.70
CA ALA A 143 -7.15 -5.70 13.73
C ALA A 143 -6.44 -6.99 14.17
N GLY A 144 -6.45 -7.28 15.47
CA GLY A 144 -5.81 -8.48 16.01
C GLY A 144 -6.50 -9.79 15.62
N ASP A 145 -7.81 -9.75 15.36
CA ASP A 145 -8.61 -10.92 14.96
C ASP A 145 -8.91 -10.86 13.45
N PRO A 146 -8.46 -11.83 12.66
CA PRO A 146 -8.73 -11.85 11.22
C PRO A 146 -10.19 -12.23 10.93
N ALA A 147 -10.74 -11.69 9.85
CA ALA A 147 -11.98 -12.17 9.25
C ALA A 147 -11.75 -13.47 8.46
N GLN A 148 -12.83 -14.19 8.16
CA GLN A 148 -12.77 -15.45 7.42
C GLN A 148 -13.49 -15.31 6.07
N ILE A 149 -12.84 -15.83 5.02
CA ILE A 149 -13.40 -15.98 3.68
C ILE A 149 -13.31 -17.47 3.33
N ILE A 150 -14.36 -18.03 2.75
CA ILE A 150 -14.41 -19.43 2.33
C ILE A 150 -14.24 -19.47 0.81
N ASP A 151 -13.25 -20.21 0.34
CA ASP A 151 -13.09 -20.46 -1.09
C ASP A 151 -14.29 -21.30 -1.59
N PRO A 152 -15.06 -20.81 -2.58
CA PRO A 152 -16.26 -21.51 -3.07
C PRO A 152 -15.97 -22.82 -3.79
N ASP A 153 -14.77 -22.98 -4.35
CA ASP A 153 -14.38 -24.16 -5.12
C ASP A 153 -13.73 -25.23 -4.23
N THR A 154 -12.93 -24.82 -3.24
CA THR A 154 -12.16 -25.74 -2.38
C THR A 154 -12.74 -25.92 -0.99
N GLY A 155 -13.58 -24.99 -0.51
CA GLY A 155 -14.05 -24.93 0.87
C GLY A 155 -12.98 -24.51 1.88
N GLU A 156 -11.80 -24.08 1.44
CA GLU A 156 -10.71 -23.65 2.31
C GLU A 156 -11.05 -22.32 3.01
N ILE A 157 -10.74 -22.22 4.30
CA ILE A 157 -10.92 -20.99 5.08
C ILE A 157 -9.66 -20.14 4.96
N ILE A 158 -9.80 -19.01 4.29
CA ILE A 158 -8.75 -18.01 4.09
C ILE A 158 -8.93 -16.91 5.14
N ALA A 159 -7.88 -16.66 5.93
CA ALA A 159 -7.85 -15.56 6.88
C ALA A 159 -7.62 -14.23 6.13
N ALA A 160 -8.49 -13.25 6.38
CA ALA A 160 -8.39 -11.89 5.86
C ALA A 160 -8.07 -10.91 6.99
N SER A 161 -7.06 -10.08 6.79
CA SER A 161 -6.64 -9.07 7.76
C SER A 161 -7.46 -7.79 7.58
N ILE A 162 -7.92 -7.22 8.69
CA ILE A 162 -8.78 -6.02 8.68
C ILE A 162 -7.93 -4.80 9.03
N PHE A 163 -7.81 -3.86 8.10
CA PHE A 163 -7.23 -2.55 8.34
C PHE A 163 -8.25 -1.63 9.00
N VAL A 164 -7.81 -0.87 10.01
CA VAL A 164 -8.66 0.12 10.69
C VAL A 164 -7.91 1.45 10.82
N GLY A 165 -8.52 2.52 10.33
CA GLY A 165 -8.05 3.90 10.48
C GLY A 165 -9.10 4.76 11.18
N VAL A 166 -8.70 5.57 12.15
CA VAL A 166 -9.63 6.36 12.97
C VAL A 166 -9.11 7.78 13.19
N MET A 167 -9.93 8.77 12.85
CA MET A 167 -9.68 10.16 13.19
C MET A 167 -9.79 10.34 14.70
N THR A 168 -8.74 10.85 15.34
CA THR A 168 -8.64 10.74 16.80
C THR A 168 -9.59 11.69 17.53
N TYR A 169 -10.03 12.78 16.89
CA TYR A 169 -10.98 13.75 17.43
C TYR A 169 -12.44 13.32 17.29
N SER A 170 -12.94 13.12 16.06
CA SER A 170 -14.32 12.69 15.82
C SER A 170 -14.58 11.22 16.07
N GLN A 171 -13.54 10.38 16.16
CA GLN A 171 -13.63 8.92 16.08
C GLN A 171 -14.25 8.41 14.77
N TYR A 172 -14.27 9.23 13.71
CA TYR A 172 -14.69 8.80 12.38
C TYR A 172 -13.75 7.72 11.86
N ALA A 173 -14.32 6.58 11.49
CA ALA A 173 -13.59 5.37 11.23
C ALA A 173 -13.63 4.98 9.76
N TYR A 174 -12.54 4.37 9.30
CA TYR A 174 -12.39 3.68 8.04
C TYR A 174 -11.94 2.25 8.31
N VAL A 175 -12.57 1.27 7.65
CA VAL A 175 -12.27 -0.15 7.83
C VAL A 175 -12.36 -0.88 6.50
N GLU A 176 -11.36 -1.70 6.19
CA GLU A 176 -11.25 -2.46 4.95
C GLU A 176 -10.48 -3.77 5.18
N ALA A 177 -10.95 -4.87 4.61
CA ALA A 177 -10.29 -6.17 4.65
C ALA A 177 -9.36 -6.38 3.45
N PHE A 178 -8.24 -7.04 3.72
CA PHE A 178 -7.21 -7.42 2.76
C PHE A 178 -6.82 -8.90 2.94
N ILE A 179 -6.32 -9.53 1.87
CA ILE A 179 -5.89 -10.95 1.90
C ILE A 179 -4.64 -11.16 2.76
N ASN A 180 -3.86 -10.10 3.02
CA ASN A 180 -2.62 -10.18 3.79
C ASN A 180 -2.24 -8.81 4.36
N GLU A 181 -1.27 -8.82 5.28
CA GLU A 181 -0.73 -7.62 5.95
C GLU A 181 0.58 -7.13 5.31
N LYS A 182 0.84 -7.52 4.05
CA LYS A 182 2.09 -7.12 3.37
C LYS A 182 2.08 -5.62 3.11
N GLN A 183 3.26 -5.07 2.89
CA GLN A 183 3.47 -3.65 2.64
C GLN A 183 2.57 -3.08 1.53
N GLN A 184 2.33 -3.83 0.44
CA GLN A 184 1.42 -3.40 -0.62
C GLN A 184 0.00 -3.16 -0.07
N ALA A 185 -0.55 -4.13 0.66
CA ALA A 185 -1.87 -4.00 1.27
C ALA A 185 -1.90 -2.84 2.28
N TRP A 186 -0.85 -2.69 3.09
CA TRP A 186 -0.73 -1.59 4.05
C TRP A 186 -0.79 -0.21 3.37
N ILE A 187 0.01 0.01 2.33
CA ILE A 187 0.01 1.29 1.59
C ILE A 187 -1.31 1.50 0.85
N THR A 188 -1.84 0.47 0.18
CA THR A 188 -3.14 0.55 -0.50
C THR A 188 -4.25 0.95 0.48
N ALA A 189 -4.27 0.38 1.69
CA ALA A 189 -5.24 0.74 2.72
C ALA A 189 -5.16 2.22 3.12
N HIS A 190 -3.96 2.80 3.19
CA HIS A 190 -3.79 4.23 3.46
C HIS A 190 -4.31 5.10 2.33
N ILE A 191 -4.03 4.72 1.08
CA ILE A 191 -4.52 5.43 -0.11
C ILE A 191 -6.06 5.44 -0.09
N HIS A 192 -6.69 4.28 0.10
CA HIS A 192 -8.14 4.18 0.16
C HIS A 192 -8.73 4.94 1.37
N MET A 193 -8.07 4.88 2.52
CA MET A 193 -8.48 5.64 3.71
C MET A 193 -8.47 7.16 3.47
N TYR A 194 -7.40 7.71 2.88
CA TYR A 194 -7.33 9.14 2.58
C TYR A 194 -8.37 9.55 1.54
N GLN A 195 -8.60 8.71 0.52
CA GLN A 195 -9.69 8.91 -0.44
C GLN A 195 -11.06 8.91 0.25
N TYR A 196 -11.28 7.99 1.19
CA TYR A 196 -12.53 7.89 1.96
C TYR A 196 -12.76 9.13 2.84
N PHE A 197 -11.72 9.64 3.50
CA PHE A 197 -11.81 10.89 4.28
C PHE A 197 -11.92 12.13 3.40
N GLY A 198 -11.50 12.07 2.13
CA GLY A 198 -11.46 13.20 1.22
C GLY A 198 -10.34 14.20 1.55
N GLY A 199 -9.33 13.78 2.31
CA GLY A 199 -8.23 14.63 2.77
C GLY A 199 -7.22 13.88 3.63
N VAL A 200 -6.11 14.54 3.93
CA VAL A 200 -4.98 13.96 4.70
C VAL A 200 -4.81 14.67 6.04
N ALA A 201 -4.70 13.87 7.12
CA ALA A 201 -4.36 14.38 8.45
C ALA A 201 -2.85 14.67 8.56
N LYS A 202 -2.49 15.69 9.35
CA LYS A 202 -1.09 16.13 9.52
C LYS A 202 -0.21 15.04 10.15
N ILE A 203 -0.78 14.26 11.05
CA ILE A 203 -0.08 13.22 11.80
C ILE A 203 -0.78 11.88 11.57
N LEU A 204 -0.01 10.90 11.16
CA LEU A 204 -0.40 9.50 11.11
C LEU A 204 0.29 8.76 12.24
N VAL A 205 -0.49 8.10 13.10
CA VAL A 205 0.04 7.24 14.16
C VAL A 205 -0.18 5.78 13.83
N SER A 206 0.91 5.01 13.81
CA SER A 206 0.89 3.55 13.63
C SER A 206 1.65 2.86 14.76
N ASP A 207 1.11 1.76 15.30
CA ASP A 207 1.78 0.93 16.32
C ASP A 207 2.84 0.00 15.70
N ASN A 208 2.76 -0.26 14.39
CA ASN A 208 3.59 -1.26 13.72
C ASN A 208 4.94 -0.72 13.20
N CYS A 209 5.36 0.48 13.64
CA CYS A 209 6.64 1.10 13.28
C CYS A 209 7.87 0.46 13.96
N LYS A 210 7.88 -0.85 14.22
CA LYS A 210 9.06 -1.57 14.75
C LYS A 210 10.27 -1.57 13.80
N THR A 211 10.12 -1.12 12.56
CA THR A 211 11.21 -1.00 11.58
C THR A 211 11.94 0.35 11.59
N ALA A 212 11.48 1.35 12.37
CA ALA A 212 12.12 2.66 12.41
C ALA A 212 13.31 2.73 13.38
N VAL A 213 13.35 1.89 14.41
CA VAL A 213 14.37 1.99 15.46
C VAL A 213 14.70 0.61 16.01
N ILE A 214 15.69 -0.07 15.44
CA ILE A 214 16.68 -0.89 16.18
C ILE A 214 17.83 -1.23 15.22
N ARG A 215 18.99 -0.71 15.59
CA ARG A 215 20.34 -1.23 15.37
C ARG A 215 20.38 -2.68 14.88
N ASN A 216 21.09 -2.90 13.77
CA ASN A 216 21.70 -4.18 13.36
C ASN A 216 20.71 -5.33 13.00
N GLY A 217 20.41 -5.49 11.70
CA GLY A 217 19.97 -6.79 11.19
C GLY A 217 19.21 -6.79 9.86
N GLY A 218 19.94 -6.91 8.74
CA GLY A 218 19.42 -7.44 7.47
C GLY A 218 18.95 -6.41 6.43
N TRP A 219 19.54 -6.48 5.23
CA TRP A 219 19.27 -5.66 4.03
C TRP A 219 17.78 -5.60 3.61
N TYR A 220 16.96 -6.56 4.05
CA TYR A 220 15.55 -6.69 3.68
C TYR A 220 14.61 -5.65 4.34
N ASN A 221 14.97 -5.10 5.50
CA ASN A 221 14.08 -4.20 6.26
C ASN A 221 14.19 -2.72 5.85
N GLN A 222 15.18 -2.37 5.02
CA GLN A 222 15.47 -0.99 4.66
C GLN A 222 14.50 -0.45 3.60
N GLN A 223 14.10 -1.28 2.63
CA GLN A 223 13.14 -0.90 1.57
C GLN A 223 11.71 -0.72 2.09
N VAL A 224 11.28 -1.53 3.06
CA VAL A 224 9.92 -1.47 3.61
C VAL A 224 9.64 -0.10 4.27
N ASN A 225 10.68 0.46 4.90
CA ASN A 225 10.59 1.76 5.54
C ASN A 225 10.59 2.91 4.50
N THR A 226 11.40 2.79 3.44
CA THR A 226 11.49 3.82 2.39
C THR A 226 10.14 4.08 1.73
N THR A 227 9.43 3.05 1.25
CA THR A 227 8.15 3.26 0.55
C THR A 227 7.06 3.84 1.47
N TYR A 228 7.12 3.57 2.77
CA TYR A 228 6.16 4.14 3.72
C TYR A 228 6.43 5.62 3.96
N TYR A 229 7.72 6.01 4.04
CA TYR A 229 8.12 7.42 4.04
C TYR A 229 7.79 8.13 2.73
N GLU A 230 8.03 7.52 1.57
CA GLU A 230 7.67 8.08 0.26
C GLU A 230 6.16 8.34 0.15
N MET A 231 5.34 7.41 0.64
CA MET A 231 3.88 7.61 0.73
C MET A 231 3.55 8.79 1.65
N ALA A 232 4.21 8.90 2.81
CA ALA A 232 3.98 9.99 3.75
C ALA A 232 4.37 11.36 3.18
N GLU A 233 5.48 11.42 2.44
CA GLU A 233 5.93 12.62 1.73
C GLU A 233 4.95 13.01 0.61
N HIS A 234 4.47 12.03 -0.19
CA HIS A 234 3.49 12.26 -1.25
C HIS A 234 2.18 12.88 -0.72
N TYR A 235 1.71 12.41 0.44
CA TYR A 235 0.50 12.94 1.07
C TYR A 235 0.75 14.10 2.05
N GLY A 236 2.01 14.48 2.28
CA GLY A 236 2.38 15.57 3.20
C GLY A 236 2.03 15.30 4.67
N THR A 237 2.07 14.03 5.11
CA THR A 237 1.75 13.60 6.48
C THR A 237 2.99 13.16 7.25
N ALA A 238 3.01 13.36 8.56
CA ALA A 238 4.08 12.91 9.44
C ALA A 238 3.71 11.56 10.08
N ILE A 239 4.49 10.51 9.81
CA ILE A 239 4.35 9.22 10.49
C ILE A 239 5.02 9.30 11.87
N ILE A 240 4.24 9.09 12.92
CA ILE A 240 4.72 9.03 14.31
C ILE A 240 4.46 7.61 14.86
N PRO A 241 5.50 6.87 15.27
CA PRO A 241 5.31 5.58 15.91
C PRO A 241 4.56 5.73 17.24
N ALA A 242 3.62 4.83 17.52
CA ALA A 242 3.03 4.76 18.84
C ALA A 242 4.10 4.38 19.90
N ARG A 243 4.07 5.01 21.08
CA ARG A 243 5.08 4.77 22.12
C ARG A 243 4.98 3.35 22.69
N VAL A 244 6.02 2.54 22.46
CA VAL A 244 6.13 1.17 22.96
C VAL A 244 6.31 1.15 24.50
N ARG A 245 5.60 0.24 25.19
CA ARG A 245 5.70 -0.06 26.65
C ARG A 245 5.14 0.97 27.63
N LYS A 246 4.21 1.85 27.23
CA LYS A 246 3.34 2.57 28.17
C LYS A 246 1.86 2.53 27.72
N PRO A 247 1.09 1.49 28.11
CA PRO A 247 -0.35 1.39 27.82
C PRO A 247 -1.18 2.56 28.37
N LYS A 248 -0.61 3.33 29.31
CA LYS A 248 -1.33 4.33 30.11
C LYS A 248 -1.37 5.74 29.51
N ASP A 249 -0.50 6.04 28.56
CA ASP A 249 -0.57 7.29 27.75
C ASP A 249 -1.54 7.12 26.55
N LYS A 250 -2.15 5.93 26.46
CA LYS A 250 -3.17 5.49 25.53
C LYS A 250 -4.57 5.36 26.20
N PRO A 251 -5.10 6.30 27.04
CA PRO A 251 -6.42 6.10 27.67
C PRO A 251 -7.58 5.91 26.67
N ASN A 252 -7.39 6.37 25.42
CA ASN A 252 -8.32 6.15 24.31
C ASN A 252 -7.82 5.16 23.25
N VAL A 253 -6.55 4.74 23.29
CA VAL A 253 -5.93 3.99 22.19
C VAL A 253 -5.98 2.48 22.43
N GLU A 254 -6.29 2.02 23.65
CA GLU A 254 -6.99 0.73 23.83
C GLU A 254 -8.49 0.85 23.44
N GLY A 255 -9.01 2.04 23.14
CA GLY A 255 -10.46 2.33 23.17
C GLY A 255 -11.13 2.84 21.88
N SER A 256 -10.43 2.97 20.75
CA SER A 256 -11.07 3.40 19.48
C SER A 256 -10.82 2.40 18.35
N VAL A 257 -9.57 2.23 17.89
CA VAL A 257 -9.23 1.27 16.82
C VAL A 257 -9.62 -0.15 17.23
N GLY A 258 -9.17 -0.61 18.40
CA GLY A 258 -9.54 -1.93 18.95
C GLY A 258 -11.04 -2.09 19.21
N ASN A 259 -11.71 -1.05 19.73
CA ASN A 259 -13.15 -1.10 19.97
C ASN A 259 -13.95 -1.18 18.66
N ILE A 260 -13.50 -0.47 17.61
CA ILE A 260 -14.12 -0.49 16.29
C ILE A 260 -13.87 -1.83 15.61
N SER A 261 -12.63 -2.33 15.64
CA SER A 261 -12.30 -3.64 15.08
C SER A 261 -13.13 -4.73 15.76
N THR A 262 -13.18 -4.76 17.09
CA THR A 262 -14.00 -5.73 17.83
C THR A 262 -15.48 -5.56 17.51
N TRP A 263 -16.00 -4.34 17.35
CA TRP A 263 -17.40 -4.14 17.00
C TRP A 263 -17.74 -4.66 15.60
N ILE A 264 -16.90 -4.39 14.60
CA ILE A 264 -17.11 -4.86 13.23
C ILE A 264 -16.94 -6.38 13.14
N THR A 265 -15.85 -6.93 13.69
CA THR A 265 -15.62 -8.37 13.71
C THR A 265 -16.75 -9.10 14.46
N ALA A 266 -17.21 -8.55 15.60
CA ALA A 266 -18.35 -9.11 16.31
C ALA A 266 -19.65 -9.00 15.49
N ALA A 267 -19.88 -7.91 14.75
CA ALA A 267 -21.07 -7.74 13.93
C ALA A 267 -21.13 -8.75 12.76
N LEU A 268 -19.97 -9.18 12.26
CA LEU A 268 -19.84 -10.08 11.11
C LEU A 268 -19.63 -11.56 11.49
N ARG A 269 -19.50 -11.88 12.79
CA ARG A 269 -19.10 -13.22 13.29
C ARG A 269 -19.99 -14.40 12.90
N ASN A 270 -21.23 -14.14 12.51
CA ASN A 270 -22.21 -15.17 12.12
C ASN A 270 -22.49 -15.16 10.61
N GLU A 271 -21.79 -14.32 9.86
CA GLU A 271 -21.93 -14.20 8.40
C GLU A 271 -20.79 -14.99 7.74
N GLN A 272 -21.08 -15.66 6.63
CA GLN A 272 -20.09 -16.35 5.81
C GLN A 272 -19.88 -15.57 4.52
N PHE A 273 -18.62 -15.44 4.10
CA PHE A 273 -18.24 -14.70 2.90
C PHE A 273 -17.47 -15.61 1.97
N PHE A 274 -17.76 -15.54 0.67
CA PHE A 274 -17.12 -16.36 -0.36
C PHE A 274 -16.12 -15.58 -1.22
N SER A 275 -16.03 -14.27 -0.98
CA SER A 275 -15.03 -13.42 -1.63
C SER A 275 -14.64 -12.23 -0.76
N LEU A 276 -13.46 -11.68 -1.04
CA LEU A 276 -13.00 -10.43 -0.41
C LEU A 276 -13.96 -9.27 -0.69
N TYR A 277 -14.58 -9.26 -1.88
CA TYR A 277 -15.55 -8.24 -2.27
C TYR A 277 -16.79 -8.28 -1.38
N GLU A 278 -17.36 -9.46 -1.15
CA GLU A 278 -18.52 -9.64 -0.26
C GLU A 278 -18.22 -9.20 1.17
N LEU A 279 -17.06 -9.62 1.71
CA LEU A 279 -16.62 -9.22 3.03
C LEU A 279 -16.49 -7.70 3.14
N ASN A 280 -15.83 -7.06 2.18
CA ASN A 280 -15.66 -5.59 2.18
C ASN A 280 -16.98 -4.84 2.01
N LYS A 281 -17.93 -5.38 1.24
CA LYS A 281 -19.28 -4.81 1.15
C LYS A 281 -19.99 -4.85 2.50
N ALA A 282 -19.98 -6.00 3.19
CA ALA A 282 -20.60 -6.14 4.51
C ALA A 282 -19.92 -5.25 5.55
N ILE A 283 -18.58 -5.17 5.54
CA ILE A 283 -17.82 -4.24 6.40
C ILE A 283 -18.29 -2.80 6.17
N ARG A 284 -18.43 -2.36 4.91
CA ARG A 284 -18.84 -1.00 4.57
C ARG A 284 -20.22 -0.66 5.13
N GLU A 285 -21.19 -1.58 5.01
CA GLU A 285 -22.53 -1.41 5.55
C GLU A 285 -22.52 -1.25 7.09
N LYS A 286 -21.76 -2.10 7.81
CA LYS A 286 -21.63 -1.97 9.27
C LYS A 286 -20.89 -0.69 9.66
N LEU A 287 -19.85 -0.32 8.91
CA LEU A 287 -19.05 0.89 9.14
C LEU A 287 -19.88 2.17 8.99
N GLU A 288 -20.70 2.26 7.94
CA GLU A 288 -21.61 3.38 7.74
C GLU A 288 -22.60 3.50 8.89
N ALA A 289 -23.20 2.38 9.33
CA ALA A 289 -24.07 2.35 10.49
C ALA A 289 -23.34 2.80 11.79
N PHE A 290 -22.08 2.41 11.96
CA PHE A 290 -21.25 2.83 13.09
C PHE A 290 -20.95 4.33 13.10
N ASN A 291 -20.62 4.89 11.95
CA ASN A 291 -20.26 6.30 11.80
C ASN A 291 -21.47 7.25 11.93
N VAL A 292 -22.66 6.81 11.50
CA VAL A 292 -23.91 7.59 11.60
C VAL A 292 -24.52 7.55 13.01
N ARG A 293 -24.22 6.52 13.80
CA ARG A 293 -24.76 6.36 15.16
C ARG A 293 -24.41 7.56 16.05
N LEU A 294 -25.44 8.11 16.72
CA LEU A 294 -25.29 9.21 17.67
C LEU A 294 -24.41 8.83 18.87
N PHE A 295 -23.65 9.78 19.37
CA PHE A 295 -22.90 9.61 20.61
C PHE A 295 -23.83 9.50 21.82
N GLN A 296 -23.41 8.75 22.85
CA GLN A 296 -24.17 8.63 24.10
C GLN A 296 -24.00 9.84 25.03
N LYS A 297 -22.87 10.54 24.94
CA LYS A 297 -22.45 11.61 25.88
C LYS A 297 -22.07 12.92 25.18
N LYS A 298 -22.26 13.00 23.86
CA LYS A 298 -21.97 14.17 23.02
C LYS A 298 -23.13 14.36 22.04
N GLU A 299 -23.30 15.57 21.55
CA GLU A 299 -24.26 15.84 20.49
C GLU A 299 -23.70 15.40 19.12
N GLY A 300 -24.59 15.00 18.22
CA GLY A 300 -24.25 14.52 16.88
C GLY A 300 -23.72 13.08 16.82
N SER A 301 -23.12 12.75 15.68
CA SER A 301 -22.51 11.48 15.34
C SER A 301 -21.05 11.68 14.90
N ARG A 302 -20.32 10.58 14.66
CA ARG A 302 -18.93 10.64 14.19
C ARG A 302 -18.86 11.36 12.85
N ILE A 303 -19.76 11.01 11.92
CA ILE A 303 -19.82 11.64 10.61
C ILE A 303 -20.18 13.13 10.70
N SER A 304 -21.15 13.53 11.54
CA SER A 304 -21.51 14.96 11.64
C SER A 304 -20.36 15.79 12.22
N LEU A 305 -19.66 15.24 13.21
CA LEU A 305 -18.51 15.90 13.84
C LEU A 305 -17.32 16.01 12.87
N PHE A 306 -17.07 14.94 12.10
CA PHE A 306 -16.02 14.93 11.07
C PHE A 306 -16.27 15.98 9.98
N LEU A 307 -17.47 16.00 9.38
CA LEU A 307 -17.81 16.92 8.31
C LEU A 307 -17.79 18.39 8.77
N ALA A 308 -18.24 18.66 10.00
CA ALA A 308 -18.32 20.02 10.53
C ALA A 308 -16.97 20.56 11.01
N GLU A 309 -16.16 19.75 11.70
CA GLU A 309 -15.00 20.25 12.44
C GLU A 309 -13.65 19.73 11.92
N GLU A 310 -13.60 18.61 11.19
CA GLU A 310 -12.32 18.01 10.75
C GLU A 310 -12.07 18.12 9.26
N GLN A 311 -13.05 17.77 8.43
CA GLN A 311 -12.89 17.74 6.96
C GLN A 311 -12.36 19.07 6.39
N PRO A 312 -12.81 20.26 6.84
CA PRO A 312 -12.28 21.53 6.35
C PRO A 312 -10.82 21.81 6.74
N LEU A 313 -10.27 21.09 7.71
CA LEU A 313 -8.91 21.28 8.24
C LEU A 313 -7.90 20.27 7.69
N LEU A 314 -8.36 19.25 6.96
CA LEU A 314 -7.50 18.28 6.31
C LEU A 314 -6.74 18.91 5.14
N ALA A 315 -5.52 18.42 4.91
CA ALA A 315 -4.80 18.79 3.69
C ALA A 315 -5.53 18.18 2.47
N PRO A 316 -5.57 18.89 1.33
CA PRO A 316 -6.20 18.36 0.12
C PRO A 316 -5.45 17.14 -0.37
N LEU A 317 -6.17 16.21 -1.01
CA LEU A 317 -5.56 15.05 -1.65
C LEU A 317 -4.71 15.52 -2.85
N PRO A 318 -3.53 14.91 -3.07
CA PRO A 318 -2.77 15.09 -4.31
C PRO A 318 -3.61 14.74 -5.54
N ALA A 319 -3.31 15.36 -6.69
CA ALA A 319 -4.05 15.14 -7.93
C ALA A 319 -4.01 13.67 -8.42
N THR A 320 -2.94 12.95 -8.09
CA THR A 320 -2.79 11.53 -8.38
C THR A 320 -2.57 10.73 -7.10
N PRO A 321 -3.15 9.52 -6.97
CA PRO A 321 -2.84 8.63 -5.86
C PRO A 321 -1.36 8.28 -5.83
N TYR A 322 -0.84 7.94 -4.65
CA TYR A 322 0.49 7.37 -4.53
C TYR A 322 0.55 6.02 -5.28
N GLU A 323 1.48 5.88 -6.22
CA GLU A 323 1.67 4.63 -6.97
C GLU A 323 2.84 3.85 -6.37
N LEU A 324 2.54 2.68 -5.82
CA LEU A 324 3.56 1.83 -5.22
C LEU A 324 4.47 1.28 -6.32
N ALA A 325 5.76 1.58 -6.19
CA ALA A 325 6.75 1.16 -7.16
C ALA A 325 7.85 0.33 -6.49
N ALA A 326 8.14 -0.83 -7.07
CA ALA A 326 9.29 -1.63 -6.70
C ALA A 326 10.49 -1.23 -7.57
N TRP A 327 11.65 -1.02 -6.95
CA TRP A 327 12.89 -0.73 -7.66
C TRP A 327 13.74 -1.98 -7.81
N LYS A 328 14.16 -2.27 -9.05
CA LYS A 328 15.02 -3.40 -9.38
C LYS A 328 16.15 -2.98 -10.30
N LYS A 329 17.35 -3.51 -10.08
CA LYS A 329 18.46 -3.34 -11.02
C LYS A 329 18.40 -4.42 -12.10
N ALA A 330 18.48 -4.03 -13.36
CA ALA A 330 18.55 -4.93 -14.50
C ALA A 330 19.75 -4.57 -15.40
N THR A 331 20.28 -5.58 -16.10
CA THR A 331 21.34 -5.37 -17.10
C THR A 331 20.72 -5.48 -18.48
N VAL A 332 20.96 -4.46 -19.32
CA VAL A 332 20.50 -4.46 -20.71
C VAL A 332 21.26 -5.52 -21.50
N GLN A 333 20.51 -6.45 -22.08
CA GLN A 333 21.06 -7.57 -22.85
C GLN A 333 21.45 -7.13 -24.28
N PHE A 334 22.18 -7.98 -25.00
CA PHE A 334 22.62 -7.69 -26.37
C PHE A 334 21.48 -7.51 -27.37
N ASN A 335 20.33 -8.10 -27.09
CA ASN A 335 19.12 -7.88 -27.87
C ASN A 335 18.40 -6.58 -27.47
N TYR A 336 19.06 -5.61 -26.82
CA TYR A 336 18.50 -4.32 -26.38
C TYR A 336 17.25 -4.45 -25.48
N HIS A 337 17.12 -5.55 -24.72
CA HIS A 337 16.03 -5.75 -23.75
C HIS A 337 16.54 -5.97 -22.33
N ILE A 338 15.69 -5.66 -21.35
CA ILE A 338 15.82 -6.03 -19.94
C ILE A 338 14.76 -7.07 -19.58
N SER A 339 15.09 -7.95 -18.62
CA SER A 339 14.15 -8.95 -18.11
C SER A 339 13.58 -8.54 -16.76
N VAL A 340 12.26 -8.35 -16.71
CA VAL A 340 11.51 -7.96 -15.51
C VAL A 340 10.30 -8.88 -15.39
N ASP A 341 10.16 -9.58 -14.25
CA ASP A 341 9.10 -10.56 -13.99
C ASP A 341 8.89 -11.59 -15.12
N ARG A 342 9.98 -12.04 -15.74
CA ARG A 342 10.01 -12.96 -16.90
C ARG A 342 9.41 -12.39 -18.19
N MET A 343 9.16 -11.09 -18.26
CA MET A 343 8.83 -10.33 -19.46
C MET A 343 10.06 -9.55 -19.94
N LEU A 344 10.10 -9.21 -21.22
CA LEU A 344 11.23 -8.54 -21.87
C LEU A 344 10.80 -7.17 -22.38
N TYR A 345 11.48 -6.12 -21.92
CA TYR A 345 11.18 -4.73 -22.29
C TYR A 345 12.39 -4.11 -22.98
N SER A 346 12.18 -3.48 -24.14
CA SER A 346 13.26 -2.85 -24.88
C SER A 346 13.80 -1.60 -24.19
N VAL A 347 15.08 -1.31 -24.36
CA VAL A 347 15.75 -0.08 -23.89
C VAL A 347 16.59 0.43 -25.06
N PRO A 348 16.79 1.76 -25.22
CA PRO A 348 17.61 2.28 -26.31
C PRO A 348 18.96 1.55 -26.40
N CYS A 349 19.35 1.14 -27.62
CA CYS A 349 20.48 0.24 -27.85
C CYS A 349 21.83 0.79 -27.36
N GLU A 350 21.94 2.10 -27.16
CA GLU A 350 23.11 2.77 -26.57
C GLU A 350 23.46 2.26 -25.17
N TYR A 351 22.47 1.71 -24.44
CA TYR A 351 22.63 1.24 -23.07
C TYR A 351 22.93 -0.26 -22.96
N ILE A 352 23.23 -0.96 -24.07
CA ILE A 352 23.61 -2.38 -24.05
C ILE A 352 24.76 -2.62 -23.06
N LYS A 353 24.65 -3.70 -22.25
CA LYS A 353 25.53 -4.06 -21.12
C LYS A 353 25.58 -3.09 -19.94
N ARG A 354 24.89 -1.95 -19.98
CA ARG A 354 24.77 -1.06 -18.81
C ARG A 354 23.79 -1.65 -17.81
N LYS A 355 24.01 -1.32 -16.53
CA LYS A 355 23.06 -1.57 -15.44
C LYS A 355 22.10 -0.38 -15.37
N VAL A 356 20.81 -0.66 -15.38
CA VAL A 356 19.73 0.33 -15.31
C VAL A 356 18.88 0.05 -14.07
N ASP A 357 18.31 1.11 -13.51
CA ASP A 357 17.35 1.04 -12.43
C ASP A 357 15.95 0.97 -13.03
N VAL A 358 15.17 -0.02 -12.66
CA VAL A 358 13.83 -0.28 -13.18
C VAL A 358 12.84 -0.01 -12.08
N ARG A 359 11.95 0.95 -12.32
CA ARG A 359 10.81 1.23 -11.47
C ARG A 359 9.61 0.44 -12.01
N ILE A 360 9.10 -0.46 -11.18
CA ILE A 360 8.06 -1.42 -11.51
C ILE A 360 6.80 -1.01 -10.77
N THR A 361 5.78 -0.56 -11.48
CA THR A 361 4.46 -0.27 -10.91
C THR A 361 3.47 -1.36 -11.30
N GLU A 362 2.22 -1.26 -10.85
CA GLU A 362 1.18 -2.22 -11.23
C GLU A 362 0.94 -2.23 -12.75
N THR A 363 0.97 -1.06 -13.39
CA THR A 363 0.58 -0.89 -14.79
C THR A 363 1.74 -0.56 -15.72
N THR A 364 2.87 -0.09 -15.18
CA THR A 364 3.94 0.52 -15.97
C THR A 364 5.32 0.05 -15.51
N ILE A 365 6.24 -0.08 -16.46
CA ILE A 365 7.67 -0.32 -16.25
C ILE A 365 8.43 0.90 -16.75
N GLU A 366 9.08 1.62 -15.85
CA GLU A 366 9.95 2.75 -16.20
C GLU A 366 11.42 2.36 -16.01
N VAL A 367 12.26 2.72 -16.98
CA VAL A 367 13.70 2.40 -16.94
C VAL A 367 14.49 3.68 -16.80
N PHE A 368 15.42 3.70 -15.84
CA PHE A 368 16.25 4.83 -15.49
C PHE A 368 17.74 4.48 -15.60
N PHE A 369 18.54 5.46 -16.00
CA PHE A 369 19.99 5.39 -15.95
C PHE A 369 20.54 6.71 -15.39
N ASN A 370 21.33 6.65 -14.31
CA ASN A 370 21.85 7.83 -13.60
C ASN A 370 20.76 8.88 -13.29
N HIS A 371 19.63 8.43 -12.74
CA HIS A 371 18.45 9.27 -12.40
C HIS A 371 17.68 9.89 -13.57
N ASN A 372 18.09 9.65 -14.82
CA ASN A 372 17.33 10.07 -16.00
C ASN A 372 16.45 8.93 -16.50
N ARG A 373 15.16 9.20 -16.76
CA ARG A 373 14.24 8.23 -17.34
C ARG A 373 14.57 8.02 -18.82
N LEU A 374 14.88 6.78 -19.20
CA LEU A 374 15.20 6.39 -20.57
C LEU A 374 13.94 6.08 -21.37
N CYS A 375 13.07 5.24 -20.82
CA CYS A 375 11.83 4.81 -21.47
C CYS A 375 10.79 4.34 -20.46
N SER A 376 9.54 4.22 -20.93
CA SER A 376 8.42 3.67 -20.16
C SER A 376 7.64 2.69 -21.03
N HIS A 377 7.22 1.57 -20.45
CA HIS A 377 6.43 0.54 -21.09
C HIS A 377 5.17 0.25 -20.28
N ALA A 378 4.06 -0.05 -20.96
CA ALA A 378 2.95 -0.73 -20.30
C ALA A 378 3.43 -2.11 -19.80
N ARG A 379 3.08 -2.46 -18.56
CA ARG A 379 3.45 -3.73 -17.95
C ARG A 379 2.69 -4.87 -18.63
N LEU A 380 3.44 -5.87 -19.07
CA LEU A 380 2.90 -7.07 -19.68
C LEU A 380 2.51 -8.09 -18.60
N HIS A 381 1.34 -8.71 -18.78
CA HIS A 381 0.83 -9.80 -17.95
C HIS A 381 0.56 -11.03 -18.82
N GLY A 382 0.69 -12.23 -18.23
CA GLY A 382 0.39 -13.50 -18.90
C GLY A 382 1.61 -14.37 -19.16
N ARG A 383 1.80 -14.82 -20.41
CA ARG A 383 2.79 -15.84 -20.77
C ARG A 383 4.23 -15.33 -20.56
N PRO A 384 5.10 -16.06 -19.84
CA PRO A 384 6.51 -15.71 -19.72
C PRO A 384 7.21 -15.62 -21.08
N GLY A 385 8.14 -14.67 -21.22
CA GLY A 385 8.96 -14.48 -22.41
C GLY A 385 8.36 -13.59 -23.50
N GLN A 386 7.27 -12.87 -23.19
CA GLN A 386 6.74 -11.85 -24.10
C GLN A 386 7.69 -10.65 -24.22
N TYR A 387 7.68 -10.02 -25.40
CA TYR A 387 8.49 -8.85 -25.74
C TYR A 387 7.61 -7.61 -25.89
N SER A 388 7.96 -6.53 -25.19
CA SER A 388 7.47 -5.18 -25.44
C SER A 388 8.62 -4.39 -26.07
N THR A 389 8.58 -4.24 -27.40
CA THR A 389 9.67 -3.63 -28.16
C THR A 389 9.21 -2.34 -28.83
N ILE A 390 9.86 -1.23 -28.49
CA ILE A 390 9.68 0.06 -29.16
C ILE A 390 10.70 0.15 -30.30
N VAL A 391 10.25 0.50 -31.51
CA VAL A 391 11.09 0.52 -32.72
C VAL A 391 12.27 1.48 -32.58
N GLU A 392 12.04 2.64 -31.97
CA GLU A 392 13.06 3.67 -31.74
C GLU A 392 14.23 3.19 -30.85
N HIS A 393 14.03 2.14 -30.05
CA HIS A 393 15.09 1.57 -29.22
C HIS A 393 16.07 0.70 -30.01
N MET A 394 15.70 0.28 -31.22
CA MET A 394 16.53 -0.60 -32.04
C MET A 394 17.64 0.19 -32.75
N PRO A 395 18.80 -0.42 -33.05
CA PRO A 395 19.78 0.16 -33.95
C PRO A 395 19.19 0.45 -35.34
N GLU A 396 19.67 1.50 -36.02
CA GLU A 396 19.16 1.89 -37.35
C GLU A 396 19.13 0.74 -38.36
N ASP A 397 20.15 -0.11 -38.37
CA ASP A 397 20.21 -1.25 -39.31
C ASP A 397 19.10 -2.27 -39.05
N HIS A 398 18.71 -2.45 -37.79
CA HIS A 398 17.60 -3.32 -37.39
C HIS A 398 16.24 -2.67 -37.67
N GLN A 399 16.11 -1.35 -37.50
CA GLN A 399 14.92 -0.59 -37.90
C GLN A 399 14.70 -0.72 -39.42
N LYS A 400 15.76 -0.46 -40.20
CA LYS A 400 15.76 -0.62 -41.67
C LYS A 400 15.42 -2.05 -42.08
N TYR A 401 15.85 -3.06 -41.30
CA TYR A 401 15.51 -4.47 -41.56
C TYR A 401 14.00 -4.74 -41.43
N LEU A 402 13.34 -4.19 -40.40
CA LEU A 402 11.91 -4.39 -40.14
C LEU A 402 11.00 -3.73 -41.18
N GLU A 403 11.46 -2.67 -41.83
CA GLU A 403 10.73 -2.04 -42.92
C GLU A 403 10.70 -2.90 -44.21
N TRP A 404 11.49 -3.96 -44.32
CA TRP A 404 11.45 -4.85 -45.49
C TRP A 404 10.27 -5.83 -45.39
N ASN A 405 9.18 -5.48 -46.05
CA ASN A 405 8.04 -6.37 -46.30
C ASN A 405 7.85 -6.61 -47.81
N GLY A 406 7.04 -7.61 -48.16
CA GLY A 406 6.73 -7.95 -49.56
C GLY A 406 6.23 -6.74 -50.36
N ASP A 407 5.37 -5.92 -49.76
CA ASP A 407 4.82 -4.71 -50.40
C ASP A 407 5.87 -3.66 -50.74
N ARG A 408 6.90 -3.49 -49.90
CA ARG A 408 8.01 -2.57 -50.18
C ARG A 408 8.84 -3.06 -51.35
N PHE A 409 9.11 -4.36 -51.44
CA PHE A 409 9.80 -4.95 -52.59
C PHE A 409 9.00 -4.76 -53.88
N ARG A 410 7.68 -4.97 -53.84
CA ARG A 410 6.75 -4.70 -54.95
C ARG A 410 6.78 -3.23 -55.38
N LYS A 411 6.65 -2.28 -54.45
CA LYS A 411 6.69 -0.83 -54.74
C LYS A 411 8.04 -0.37 -55.31
N TRP A 412 9.14 -0.98 -54.88
CA TRP A 412 10.45 -0.65 -55.44
C TRP A 412 10.60 -1.21 -56.86
N ALA A 413 10.14 -2.44 -57.09
CA ALA A 413 10.11 -3.05 -58.42
C ALA A 413 9.26 -2.26 -59.42
N ASP A 414 8.10 -1.75 -58.98
CA ASP A 414 7.19 -0.95 -59.79
C ASP A 414 7.84 0.34 -60.33
N LYS A 415 8.71 0.98 -59.54
CA LYS A 415 9.48 2.17 -59.98
C LYS A 415 10.47 1.86 -61.11
N ILE A 416 10.88 0.60 -61.26
CA ILE A 416 11.79 0.16 -62.32
C ILE A 416 10.98 -0.22 -63.55
N GLY A 417 9.90 -0.97 -63.37
CA GLY A 417 8.94 -1.28 -64.43
C GLY A 417 8.05 -2.49 -64.14
N ILE A 418 7.08 -2.71 -65.03
CA ILE A 418 6.01 -3.70 -64.85
C ILE A 418 6.53 -5.14 -64.88
N ASN A 419 7.56 -5.43 -65.68
CA ASN A 419 8.15 -6.77 -65.78
C ASN A 419 9.01 -7.06 -64.54
N THR A 420 9.70 -6.05 -64.00
CA THR A 420 10.44 -6.18 -62.73
C THR A 420 9.48 -6.39 -61.57
N TYR A 421 8.33 -5.70 -61.53
CA TYR A 421 7.26 -5.96 -60.56
C TYR A 421 6.80 -7.42 -60.62
N GLN A 422 6.45 -7.92 -61.81
CA GLN A 422 5.96 -9.30 -61.98
C GLN A 422 7.01 -10.34 -61.58
N ALA A 423 8.29 -10.10 -61.89
CA ALA A 423 9.37 -10.99 -61.47
C ALA A 423 9.55 -11.01 -59.95
N VAL A 424 9.49 -9.84 -59.28
CA VAL A 424 9.58 -9.75 -57.81
C VAL A 424 8.36 -10.37 -57.13
N ASP A 425 7.15 -10.13 -57.64
CA ASP A 425 5.93 -10.75 -57.15
C ASP A 425 6.02 -12.28 -57.24
N ALA A 426 6.40 -12.81 -58.39
CA ALA A 426 6.55 -14.25 -58.59
C ALA A 426 7.62 -14.87 -57.67
N ILE A 427 8.72 -14.15 -57.37
CA ILE A 427 9.74 -14.61 -56.41
C ILE A 427 9.19 -14.60 -54.98
N LEU A 428 8.45 -13.57 -54.59
CA LEU A 428 7.82 -13.49 -53.26
C LEU A 428 6.79 -14.59 -53.04
N THR A 429 5.97 -14.90 -54.07
CA THR A 429 4.94 -15.95 -54.00
C THR A 429 5.47 -17.37 -54.25
N SER A 430 6.74 -17.52 -54.67
CA SER A 430 7.32 -18.83 -54.99
C SER A 430 7.56 -19.73 -53.76
N GLN A 431 7.70 -19.14 -52.57
CA GLN A 431 7.97 -19.85 -51.33
C GLN A 431 6.75 -19.78 -50.41
N ARG A 432 6.61 -20.78 -49.52
CA ARG A 432 5.52 -20.83 -48.53
C ARG A 432 5.57 -19.67 -47.53
N VAL A 433 6.75 -19.07 -47.35
CA VAL A 433 7.01 -17.96 -46.42
C VAL A 433 7.79 -16.88 -47.16
N GLU A 434 7.19 -15.70 -47.34
CA GLU A 434 7.75 -14.61 -48.17
C GLU A 434 9.17 -14.19 -47.73
N GLN A 435 9.46 -14.22 -46.43
CA GLN A 435 10.75 -13.84 -45.86
C GLN A 435 11.92 -14.69 -46.42
N GLN A 436 11.65 -15.92 -46.88
CA GLN A 436 12.68 -16.77 -47.52
C GLN A 436 13.14 -16.19 -48.86
N SER A 437 12.29 -15.41 -49.53
CA SER A 437 12.53 -14.81 -50.84
C SER A 437 13.11 -13.39 -50.76
N TYR A 438 13.19 -12.78 -49.58
CA TYR A 438 13.64 -11.39 -49.42
C TYR A 438 15.09 -11.16 -49.87
N LYS A 439 16.00 -12.11 -49.58
CA LYS A 439 17.40 -12.02 -50.06
C LYS A 439 17.48 -12.02 -51.59
N SER A 440 16.63 -12.81 -52.25
CA SER A 440 16.56 -12.90 -53.70
C SER A 440 15.97 -11.62 -54.31
N CYS A 441 14.91 -11.06 -53.72
CA CYS A 441 14.29 -9.80 -54.17
C CYS A 441 15.24 -8.62 -53.99
N MET A 442 15.89 -8.52 -52.83
CA MET A 442 16.92 -7.51 -52.57
C MET A 442 18.08 -7.61 -53.56
N GLY A 443 18.57 -8.83 -53.81
CA GLY A 443 19.65 -9.07 -54.75
C GLY A 443 19.26 -8.68 -56.18
N LEU A 444 18.03 -8.97 -56.60
CA LEU A 444 17.50 -8.64 -57.92
C LEU A 444 17.40 -7.12 -58.12
N LEU A 445 16.80 -6.39 -57.18
CA LEU A 445 16.60 -4.95 -57.30
C LEU A 445 17.92 -4.17 -57.26
N LYS A 446 18.91 -4.64 -56.48
CA LYS A 446 20.28 -4.07 -56.49
C LYS A 446 21.04 -4.28 -57.80
N LEU A 447 20.57 -5.14 -58.72
CA LEU A 447 21.17 -5.22 -60.05
C LEU A 447 20.89 -3.97 -60.89
N ALA A 448 19.85 -3.19 -60.57
CA ALA A 448 19.57 -1.92 -61.22
C ALA A 448 20.72 -0.92 -61.03
N ASP A 449 21.35 -0.90 -59.86
CA ASP A 449 22.50 -0.03 -59.57
C ASP A 449 23.72 -0.37 -60.43
N LYS A 450 23.88 -1.66 -60.77
CA LYS A 450 25.05 -2.16 -61.53
C LYS A 450 24.85 -2.15 -63.05
N TYR A 451 23.63 -2.43 -63.52
CA TYR A 451 23.34 -2.63 -64.94
C TYR A 451 22.35 -1.61 -65.51
N SER A 452 21.88 -0.63 -64.73
CA SER A 452 20.77 0.30 -65.03
C SER A 452 19.37 -0.33 -64.93
N ALA A 453 18.38 0.51 -64.63
CA ALA A 453 16.98 0.14 -64.49
C ALA A 453 16.39 -0.42 -65.81
N GLU A 454 16.72 0.19 -66.94
CA GLU A 454 16.21 -0.20 -68.26
C GLU A 454 16.66 -1.62 -68.66
N ARG A 455 17.94 -1.93 -68.45
CA ARG A 455 18.47 -3.26 -68.75
C ARG A 455 17.92 -4.32 -67.81
N LEU A 456 17.72 -3.98 -66.53
CA LEU A 456 17.09 -4.90 -65.57
C LEU A 456 15.65 -5.21 -65.99
N GLU A 457 14.87 -4.19 -66.37
CA GLU A 457 13.49 -4.37 -66.84
C GLU A 457 13.42 -5.23 -68.11
N ALA A 458 14.32 -5.01 -69.08
CA ALA A 458 14.39 -5.82 -70.28
C ALA A 458 14.80 -7.28 -69.98
N ALA A 459 15.72 -7.49 -69.04
CA ALA A 459 16.10 -8.83 -68.59
C ALA A 459 14.97 -9.54 -67.85
N CYS A 460 14.20 -8.83 -67.02
CA CYS A 460 12.99 -9.35 -66.36
C CYS A 460 11.94 -9.74 -67.40
N LYS A 461 11.67 -8.90 -68.40
CA LYS A 461 10.75 -9.20 -69.52
C LYS A 461 11.17 -10.47 -70.25
N LYS A 462 12.46 -10.59 -70.55
CA LYS A 462 13.01 -11.78 -71.22
C LYS A 462 12.93 -13.02 -70.35
N ALA A 463 13.22 -12.92 -69.06
CA ALA A 463 13.10 -14.04 -68.13
C ALA A 463 11.65 -14.53 -68.00
N LEU A 464 10.69 -13.59 -67.92
CA LEU A 464 9.26 -13.90 -67.87
C LEU A 464 8.76 -14.56 -69.16
N SER A 465 9.36 -14.29 -70.31
CA SER A 465 9.01 -14.98 -71.56
C SER A 465 9.37 -16.48 -71.56
N TYR A 466 10.36 -16.89 -70.76
CA TYR A 466 10.77 -18.29 -70.64
C TYR A 466 10.10 -19.03 -69.47
N THR A 467 9.76 -18.33 -68.39
CA THR A 467 9.20 -18.97 -67.18
C THR A 467 8.37 -17.96 -66.38
N ALA A 468 7.18 -18.37 -65.93
CA ALA A 468 6.28 -17.52 -65.15
C ALA A 468 6.83 -17.11 -63.77
N ALA A 469 7.75 -17.89 -63.20
CA ALA A 469 8.43 -17.60 -61.93
C ALA A 469 9.96 -17.58 -62.09
N PRO A 470 10.54 -16.49 -62.60
CA PRO A 470 11.97 -16.40 -62.85
C PRO A 470 12.76 -16.32 -61.54
N SER A 471 13.84 -17.09 -61.41
CA SER A 471 14.74 -16.99 -60.26
C SER A 471 15.73 -15.84 -60.41
N TYR A 472 16.23 -15.31 -59.29
CA TYR A 472 17.32 -14.31 -59.27
C TYR A 472 18.53 -14.73 -60.12
N LYS A 473 18.93 -16.02 -60.06
CA LYS A 473 20.04 -16.55 -60.85
C LYS A 473 19.77 -16.47 -62.36
N SER A 474 18.54 -16.75 -62.78
CA SER A 474 18.14 -16.69 -64.19
C SER A 474 18.27 -15.27 -64.74
N ILE A 475 17.71 -14.29 -64.04
CA ILE A 475 17.74 -12.88 -64.46
C ILE A 475 19.19 -12.33 -64.44
N LYS A 476 19.96 -12.66 -63.40
CA LYS A 476 21.39 -12.31 -63.33
C LYS A 476 22.17 -12.86 -64.51
N ASN A 477 21.93 -14.12 -64.90
CA ASN A 477 22.62 -14.76 -66.02
C ASN A 477 22.29 -14.07 -67.37
N ILE A 478 21.03 -13.66 -67.58
CA ILE A 478 20.60 -12.91 -68.77
C ILE A 478 21.35 -11.57 -68.87
N LEU A 479 21.46 -10.85 -67.75
CA LEU A 479 22.18 -9.58 -67.68
C LEU A 479 23.70 -9.75 -67.90
N THR A 480 24.31 -10.78 -67.32
CA THR A 480 25.75 -11.04 -67.51
C THR A 480 26.08 -11.47 -68.93
N ALA A 481 25.17 -12.16 -69.61
CA ALA A 481 25.36 -12.61 -70.98
C ALA A 481 25.09 -11.52 -72.03
N GLY A 482 24.65 -10.31 -71.61
CA GLY A 482 24.30 -9.21 -72.53
C GLY A 482 23.11 -9.54 -73.45
N LYS A 483 22.26 -10.49 -73.06
CA LYS A 483 21.13 -10.97 -73.88
C LYS A 483 19.86 -10.17 -73.63
N ASP A 484 19.96 -8.99 -73.05
CA ASP A 484 18.85 -8.11 -72.67
C ASP A 484 18.27 -7.26 -73.82
N GLY A 485 18.80 -7.40 -75.05
CA GLY A 485 18.23 -6.79 -76.26
C GLY A 485 16.91 -7.43 -76.72
N PRO A 486 16.14 -6.74 -77.59
CA PRO A 486 14.84 -7.20 -78.07
C PRO A 486 14.95 -8.57 -78.74
N ILE A 487 13.91 -9.40 -78.54
CA ILE A 487 13.75 -10.66 -79.24
C ILE A 487 13.50 -10.32 -80.72
N THR A 488 14.54 -10.37 -81.55
CA THR A 488 14.33 -10.58 -82.98
C THR A 488 13.79 -11.99 -83.16
N ASP A 489 12.57 -12.10 -83.65
CA ASP A 489 12.06 -13.31 -84.29
C ASP A 489 13.01 -13.69 -85.43
N GLN A 490 13.97 -14.56 -85.14
CA GLN A 490 14.65 -15.30 -86.18
C GLN A 490 13.86 -16.58 -86.39
N SER A 491 12.86 -16.49 -87.26
CA SER A 491 12.42 -17.64 -88.05
C SER A 491 13.58 -18.01 -88.98
N GLN A 492 14.50 -18.83 -88.48
CA GLN A 492 15.44 -19.58 -89.31
C GLN A 492 14.89 -20.99 -89.45
N ALA A 493 14.50 -21.33 -90.68
CA ALA A 493 14.27 -22.70 -91.11
C ALA A 493 15.50 -23.57 -90.78
N PRO A 494 15.34 -24.84 -90.38
CA PRO A 494 16.47 -25.66 -89.99
C PRO A 494 17.29 -26.03 -91.22
N GLU A 495 18.47 -25.43 -91.37
CA GLU A 495 19.50 -25.95 -92.25
C GLU A 495 20.02 -27.28 -91.67
N SER A 496 19.80 -28.35 -92.42
CA SER A 496 20.30 -29.68 -92.17
C SER A 496 21.83 -29.72 -92.31
N THR A 497 22.55 -29.64 -91.20
CA THR A 497 23.97 -30.04 -91.18
C THR A 497 24.06 -31.54 -90.95
N THR A 498 24.16 -32.30 -92.04
CA THR A 498 24.59 -33.70 -92.03
C THR A 498 26.04 -33.80 -91.54
N ASN A 499 26.21 -34.17 -90.27
CA ASN A 499 27.52 -34.54 -89.71
C ASN A 499 27.88 -35.96 -90.15
N LYS A 500 28.99 -36.10 -90.89
CA LYS A 500 29.38 -37.31 -91.64
C LYS A 500 30.08 -38.42 -90.82
N TYR A 501 30.09 -38.34 -89.49
CA TYR A 501 30.78 -39.33 -88.62
C TYR A 501 30.08 -39.62 -87.28
N GLY A 502 28.74 -39.54 -87.23
CA GLY A 502 27.97 -39.97 -86.04
C GLY A 502 27.17 -41.23 -86.34
N ILE A 503 27.64 -42.41 -85.93
CA ILE A 503 26.81 -43.63 -85.94
C ILE A 503 25.89 -43.56 -84.72
N THR A 504 24.71 -42.97 -84.89
CA THR A 504 23.65 -43.03 -83.87
C THR A 504 22.86 -44.32 -84.09
N ARG A 505 22.96 -45.28 -83.16
CA ARG A 505 22.20 -46.54 -83.24
C ARG A 505 20.73 -46.28 -82.90
N GLY A 506 19.83 -46.74 -83.76
CA GLY A 506 18.38 -46.55 -83.61
C GLY A 506 17.78 -47.34 -82.44
N ALA A 507 16.55 -46.97 -82.07
CA ALA A 507 15.83 -47.46 -80.88
C ALA A 507 15.73 -49.01 -80.75
N GLY A 508 15.90 -49.76 -81.84
CA GLY A 508 15.96 -51.24 -81.80
C GLY A 508 17.21 -51.83 -81.15
N TYR A 509 18.29 -51.05 -80.96
CA TYR A 509 19.52 -51.56 -80.32
C TYR A 509 19.39 -51.74 -78.80
N TYR A 510 18.45 -51.04 -78.16
CA TYR A 510 18.24 -51.10 -76.69
C TYR A 510 17.07 -51.99 -76.28
N GLY A 511 16.53 -52.80 -77.19
CA GLY A 511 15.40 -53.68 -76.95
C GLY A 511 15.76 -55.16 -76.85
N ARG A 512 16.25 -55.60 -75.68
CA ARG A 512 15.85 -56.84 -74.97
C ARG A 512 16.61 -57.01 -73.67
#